data_AF-A0A9Q3JI59-F1
#
_entry.id   AF-A0A9Q3JI59-F1
#
_cell.length_a   1.000
_cell.length_b   1.000
_cell.length_c   1.000
_cell.angle_alpha   90.00
_cell.angle_beta   90.00
_cell.angle_gamma   90.00
#
_symmetry.space_group_name_H-M   'P 1'
#
loop_
_entity.id
_entity.type
_entity.pdbx_description
1 polymer ?
#
loop_
_entity_poly.entity_id
_entity_poly.type
_entity_poly.pdbx_seq_one_letter_code
_entity_poly.pdbx_strand_id
1 'polypeptide(L)'
;MRAAGASIQTISNHLQVPPATVHDTICKHQERGHLGLLPIPGRPRKLNDFHLCQLARVVQQNQSKKLAEIKKHITIDVSINNLRITIHKDLGKQSCIAVKKPYLSPVHMERQLNFAQQHLNWTIEQWSRVIWTDESSSELGKWLTRT
;
A
#
# COMPACT_ATOMS: atom_id res chain seq x y z
N MET A 1 -23.85 28.99 27.20
CA MET A 1 -23.81 29.45 28.60
C MET A 1 -22.68 30.45 28.87
N ARG A 2 -21.41 30.15 28.59
CA ARG A 2 -20.30 31.12 28.73
C ARG A 2 -20.42 32.35 27.81
N ALA A 3 -20.78 32.16 26.53
CA ALA A 3 -21.04 33.25 25.58
C ALA A 3 -22.26 34.12 25.95
N ALA A 4 -23.13 33.62 26.83
CA ALA A 4 -24.26 34.36 27.39
C ALA A 4 -23.91 35.05 28.74
N GLY A 5 -22.61 35.14 29.10
CA GLY A 5 -22.13 35.84 30.29
C GLY A 5 -22.20 35.04 31.61
N ALA A 6 -22.54 33.75 31.58
CA ALA A 6 -22.63 32.95 32.81
C ALA A 6 -21.25 32.72 33.45
N SER A 7 -21.19 32.84 34.79
CA SER A 7 -19.98 32.57 35.58
C SER A 7 -19.58 31.08 35.53
N ILE A 8 -18.30 30.78 35.78
CA ILE A 8 -17.78 29.39 35.81
C ILE A 8 -18.52 28.57 36.87
N GLN A 9 -18.75 29.16 38.05
CA GLN A 9 -19.45 28.50 39.16
C GLN A 9 -20.90 28.17 38.81
N THR A 10 -21.58 29.08 38.10
CA THR A 10 -22.96 28.87 37.62
C THR A 10 -23.03 27.70 36.64
N ILE A 11 -22.08 27.61 35.72
CA ILE A 11 -21.99 26.50 34.75
C ILE A 11 -21.66 25.18 35.47
N SER A 12 -20.74 25.22 36.45
CA SER A 12 -20.37 24.06 37.26
C SER A 12 -21.56 23.50 38.02
N ASN A 13 -22.32 24.34 38.72
CA ASN A 13 -23.48 23.92 39.50
C ASN A 13 -24.61 23.39 38.61
N HIS A 14 -24.83 24.01 37.44
CA HIS A 14 -25.85 23.57 36.49
C HIS A 14 -25.50 22.22 35.83
N LEU A 15 -24.24 22.01 35.46
CA LEU A 15 -23.79 20.79 34.77
C LEU A 15 -23.29 19.70 35.72
N GLN A 16 -23.19 19.98 37.03
CA GLN A 16 -22.60 19.10 38.05
C GLN A 16 -21.18 18.62 37.69
N VAL A 17 -20.40 19.50 37.05
CA VAL A 17 -19.01 19.25 36.64
C VAL A 17 -18.08 20.15 37.46
N PRO A 18 -16.89 19.69 37.91
CA PRO A 18 -15.96 20.51 38.67
C PRO A 18 -15.60 21.83 37.94
N PRO A 19 -15.46 22.95 38.66
CA PRO A 19 -15.20 24.26 38.05
C PRO A 19 -13.86 24.30 37.29
N ALA A 20 -12.87 23.51 37.71
CA ALA A 20 -11.59 23.36 37.01
C ALA A 20 -11.77 22.77 35.60
N THR A 21 -12.61 21.74 35.45
CA THR A 21 -12.90 21.13 34.15
C THR A 21 -13.66 22.09 33.24
N VAL A 22 -14.59 22.87 33.79
CA VAL A 22 -15.30 23.93 33.05
C VAL A 22 -14.29 24.98 32.56
N HIS A 23 -13.39 25.46 33.43
CA HIS A 23 -12.34 26.41 33.07
C HIS A 23 -11.40 25.85 31.97
N ASP A 24 -10.85 24.65 32.17
CA ASP A 24 -9.94 23.99 31.22
C ASP A 24 -10.59 23.78 29.85
N THR A 25 -11.87 23.38 29.82
CA THR A 25 -12.64 23.22 28.58
C THR A 25 -12.82 24.56 27.85
N ILE A 26 -13.06 25.65 28.59
CA ILE A 26 -13.19 27.00 28.01
C ILE A 26 -11.84 27.48 27.47
N CYS A 27 -10.75 27.34 28.23
CA CYS A 27 -9.41 27.70 27.77
C CYS A 27 -9.04 26.92 26.51
N LYS A 28 -9.22 25.59 26.50
CA LYS A 28 -9.00 24.74 25.33
C LYS A 28 -9.83 25.18 24.12
N HIS A 29 -11.09 25.58 24.34
CA HIS A 29 -11.95 26.08 23.28
C HIS A 29 -11.47 27.42 22.72
N GLN A 30 -11.04 28.34 23.58
CA GLN A 30 -10.50 29.65 23.18
C GLN A 30 -9.19 29.51 22.41
N GLU A 31 -8.31 28.59 22.81
CA GLU A 31 -7.03 28.33 22.13
C GLU A 31 -7.20 27.59 20.79
N ARG A 32 -8.03 26.54 20.76
CA ARG A 32 -8.12 25.60 19.62
C ARG A 32 -9.29 25.90 18.67
N GLY A 33 -10.28 26.68 19.11
CA GLY A 33 -11.51 26.98 18.37
C GLY A 33 -12.54 25.83 18.33
N HIS A 34 -12.20 24.63 18.84
CA HIS A 34 -13.13 23.49 18.90
C HIS A 34 -12.91 22.65 20.17
N LEU A 35 -13.93 21.87 20.55
CA LEU A 35 -13.94 21.03 21.75
C LEU A 35 -13.50 19.58 21.49
N GLY A 36 -13.00 19.31 20.29
CA GLY A 36 -12.55 17.97 19.90
C GLY A 36 -11.30 17.56 20.69
N LEU A 37 -11.25 16.29 21.11
CA LEU A 37 -10.03 15.72 21.66
C LEU A 37 -8.96 15.67 20.57
N LEU A 38 -7.72 16.00 20.93
CA LEU A 38 -6.59 15.76 20.03
C LEU A 38 -6.30 14.26 19.97
N PRO A 39 -5.83 13.75 18.83
CA PRO A 39 -5.30 12.40 18.74
C PRO A 39 -4.21 12.21 19.79
N ILE A 40 -4.39 11.20 20.65
CA ILE A 40 -3.37 10.85 21.64
C ILE A 40 -2.19 10.24 20.88
N PRO A 41 -0.95 10.74 21.06
CA PRO A 41 0.21 10.15 20.42
C PRO A 41 0.38 8.70 20.89
N GLY A 42 0.49 7.79 19.93
CA GLY A 42 0.72 6.37 20.21
C GLY A 42 2.16 6.05 20.56
N ARG A 43 2.43 4.78 20.82
CA ARG A 43 3.79 4.27 21.01
C ARG A 43 4.64 4.54 19.75
N PRO A 44 5.90 5.01 19.89
CA PRO A 44 6.79 5.17 18.75
C PRO A 44 7.03 3.85 18.02
N ARG A 45 7.20 3.93 16.69
CA ARG A 45 7.47 2.77 15.85
C ARG A 45 8.87 2.22 16.12
N LYS A 46 9.03 0.90 16.04
CA LYS A 46 10.35 0.25 16.06
C LYS A 46 11.14 0.46 14.77
N LEU A 47 10.43 0.62 13.65
CA LEU A 47 11.02 0.85 12.34
C LEU A 47 11.07 2.35 12.06
N ASN A 48 12.27 2.85 11.85
CA ASN A 48 12.58 4.21 11.44
C ASN A 48 12.69 4.30 9.91
N ASP A 49 12.71 5.50 9.35
CA ASP A 49 12.75 5.75 7.90
C ASP A 49 13.95 5.08 7.22
N PHE A 50 15.12 5.08 7.88
CA PHE A 50 16.28 4.34 7.41
C PHE A 50 15.99 2.84 7.21
N HIS A 51 15.28 2.24 8.16
CA HIS A 51 14.92 0.82 8.10
C HIS A 51 13.87 0.54 7.04
N LEU A 52 12.96 1.48 6.79
CA LEU A 52 12.00 1.40 5.68
C LEU A 52 12.71 1.41 4.32
N CYS A 53 13.68 2.31 4.14
CA CYS A 53 14.51 2.38 2.92
C CYS A 53 15.32 1.09 2.70
N GLN A 54 15.94 0.57 3.76
CA GLN A 54 16.66 -0.70 3.69
C GLN A 54 15.71 -1.86 3.32
N LEU A 55 14.56 -1.94 3.98
CA LEU A 55 13.54 -2.95 3.71
C LEU A 55 13.04 -2.87 2.27
N ALA A 56 12.75 -1.68 1.76
CA ALA A 56 12.31 -1.47 0.38
C ALA A 56 13.30 -2.02 -0.63
N ARG A 57 14.60 -1.74 -0.43
CA ARG A 57 15.69 -2.24 -1.28
C ARG A 57 15.76 -3.77 -1.25
N VAL A 58 15.76 -4.36 -0.05
CA VAL A 58 15.83 -5.83 0.12
C VAL A 58 14.63 -6.50 -0.54
N VAL A 59 13.42 -5.98 -0.34
CA VAL A 59 12.19 -6.54 -0.93
C VAL A 59 12.23 -6.43 -2.46
N GLN A 60 12.74 -5.33 -3.02
CA GLN A 60 12.85 -5.15 -4.47
C GLN A 60 13.85 -6.13 -5.11
N GLN A 61 14.94 -6.46 -4.43
CA GLN A 61 15.91 -7.45 -4.89
C GLN A 61 15.40 -8.89 -4.74
N ASN A 62 14.50 -9.14 -3.80
CA ASN A 62 14.07 -10.48 -3.37
C ASN A 62 12.56 -10.69 -3.50
N GLN A 63 11.98 -10.24 -4.62
CA GLN A 63 10.52 -10.16 -4.84
C GLN A 63 9.81 -11.52 -4.69
N SER A 64 10.49 -12.60 -5.06
CA SER A 64 9.94 -13.96 -5.04
C SER A 64 10.24 -14.74 -3.76
N LYS A 65 11.00 -14.17 -2.82
CA LYS A 65 11.44 -14.88 -1.61
C LYS A 65 10.40 -14.83 -0.51
N LYS A 66 10.43 -15.82 0.39
CA LYS A 66 9.56 -15.85 1.58
C LYS A 66 9.95 -14.73 2.54
N LEU A 67 8.97 -14.17 3.25
CA LEU A 67 9.22 -13.09 4.20
C LEU A 67 10.18 -13.47 5.34
N ALA A 68 10.22 -14.75 5.72
CA ALA A 68 11.19 -15.26 6.69
C ALA A 68 12.64 -15.18 6.20
N GLU A 69 12.88 -15.28 4.89
CA GLU A 69 14.20 -15.10 4.30
C GLU A 69 14.55 -13.61 4.21
N ILE A 70 13.58 -12.78 3.83
CA ILE A 70 13.73 -11.32 3.83
C ILE A 70 14.09 -10.80 5.21
N LYS A 71 13.49 -11.35 6.29
CA LYS A 71 13.82 -11.01 7.67
C LYS A 71 15.31 -11.20 7.98
N LYS A 72 15.98 -12.21 7.42
CA LYS A 72 17.42 -12.48 7.67
C LYS A 72 18.33 -11.35 7.18
N HIS A 73 17.87 -10.55 6.22
CA HIS A 73 18.63 -9.42 5.69
C HIS A 73 18.44 -8.12 6.50
N ILE A 74 17.63 -8.16 7.56
CA ILE A 74 17.32 -7.01 8.41
C ILE A 74 17.87 -7.27 9.80
N THR A 75 18.68 -6.35 10.31
CA THR A 75 19.37 -6.50 11.60
C THR A 75 18.43 -6.32 12.81
N ILE A 76 17.28 -5.68 12.62
CA ILE A 76 16.36 -5.33 13.71
C ILE A 76 15.51 -6.54 14.10
N ASP A 77 15.35 -6.74 15.40
CA ASP A 77 14.39 -7.70 15.91
C ASP A 77 12.94 -7.17 15.83
N VAL A 78 12.30 -7.49 14.70
CA VAL A 78 10.87 -7.28 14.47
C VAL A 78 10.18 -8.61 14.15
N SER A 79 8.91 -8.71 14.52
CA SER A 79 8.10 -9.88 14.17
C SER A 79 7.82 -9.90 12.66
N ILE A 80 7.66 -11.10 12.10
CA ILE A 80 7.34 -11.29 10.68
C ILE A 80 6.05 -10.56 10.31
N ASN A 81 5.06 -10.56 11.20
CA ASN A 81 3.80 -9.86 10.95
C ASN A 81 3.99 -8.33 10.93
N ASN A 82 4.87 -7.77 11.76
CA ASN A 82 5.19 -6.34 11.72
C ASN A 82 5.85 -5.96 10.39
N LEU A 83 6.79 -6.77 9.90
CA LEU A 83 7.38 -6.59 8.57
C LEU A 83 6.31 -6.64 7.47
N ARG A 84 5.41 -7.62 7.51
CA ARG A 84 4.32 -7.73 6.53
C ARG A 84 3.46 -6.46 6.50
N ILE A 85 3.00 -6.01 7.67
CA ILE A 85 2.17 -4.80 7.78
C ILE A 85 2.92 -3.59 7.23
N THR A 86 4.20 -3.44 7.57
CA THR A 86 5.06 -2.35 7.11
C THR A 86 5.22 -2.36 5.58
N ILE A 87 5.51 -3.52 4.99
CA ILE A 87 5.66 -3.67 3.54
C ILE A 87 4.36 -3.29 2.81
N HIS A 88 3.21 -3.73 3.34
CA HIS A 88 1.91 -3.43 2.74
C HIS A 88 1.48 -1.98 2.92
N LYS A 89 1.57 -1.44 4.15
CA LYS A 89 1.03 -0.11 4.48
C LYS A 89 1.99 1.02 4.16
N ASP A 90 3.26 0.88 4.53
CA ASP A 90 4.24 1.97 4.42
C ASP A 90 4.96 1.94 3.07
N LEU A 91 5.24 0.75 2.52
CA LEU A 91 5.92 0.61 1.20
C LEU A 91 4.97 0.39 0.02
N GLY A 92 3.68 0.17 0.26
CA GLY A 92 2.69 -0.07 -0.78
C GLY A 92 2.92 -1.34 -1.61
N LYS A 93 3.69 -2.31 -1.10
CA LYS A 93 4.01 -3.56 -1.81
C LYS A 93 3.10 -4.69 -1.35
N GLN A 94 2.61 -5.47 -2.30
CA GLN A 94 1.74 -6.62 -2.03
C GLN A 94 2.40 -7.92 -2.50
N SER A 95 2.01 -9.02 -1.84
CA SER A 95 2.33 -10.37 -2.31
C SER A 95 1.37 -10.74 -3.43
N CYS A 96 1.89 -10.97 -4.63
CA CYS A 96 1.12 -11.38 -5.80
C CYS A 96 1.72 -12.65 -6.40
N ILE A 97 0.88 -13.48 -7.02
CA ILE A 97 1.33 -14.64 -7.78
C ILE A 97 1.77 -14.15 -9.16
N ALA A 98 3.01 -14.43 -9.54
CA ALA A 98 3.51 -14.11 -10.87
C ALA A 98 2.83 -15.00 -11.93
N VAL A 99 2.37 -14.38 -13.02
CA VAL A 99 1.79 -15.10 -14.16
C VAL A 99 2.89 -15.93 -14.84
N LYS A 100 2.58 -17.18 -15.20
CA LYS A 100 3.48 -18.04 -15.99
C LYS A 100 3.61 -17.45 -17.39
N LYS A 101 4.84 -17.12 -17.79
CA LYS A 101 5.17 -16.61 -19.13
C LYS A 101 6.00 -17.64 -19.88
N PRO A 102 5.85 -17.77 -21.21
CA PRO A 102 6.76 -18.58 -22.00
C PRO A 102 8.18 -18.01 -21.87
N TYR A 103 9.17 -18.90 -21.90
CA TYR A 103 10.56 -18.49 -21.90
C TYR A 103 10.90 -17.83 -23.24
N LEU A 104 11.45 -16.62 -23.19
CA LEU A 104 11.95 -15.91 -24.36
C LEU A 104 13.48 -15.97 -24.37
N SER A 105 14.04 -16.56 -25.42
CA SER A 105 15.48 -16.50 -25.66
C SER A 105 15.88 -15.08 -26.07
N PRO A 106 17.16 -14.68 -25.90
CA PRO A 106 17.65 -13.39 -26.37
C PRO A 106 17.35 -13.12 -27.85
N VAL A 107 17.47 -14.15 -28.68
CA VAL A 107 17.18 -14.08 -30.12
C VAL A 107 15.69 -13.82 -30.37
N HIS A 108 14.79 -14.45 -29.62
CA HIS A 108 13.35 -14.20 -29.76
C HIS A 108 13.01 -12.76 -29.36
N MET A 109 13.59 -12.25 -28.27
CA MET A 109 13.36 -10.88 -27.80
C MET A 109 13.80 -9.86 -28.85
N GLU A 110 14.98 -10.05 -29.45
CA GLU A 110 15.49 -9.15 -30.49
C GLU A 110 14.59 -9.14 -31.73
N ARG A 111 14.17 -10.31 -32.22
CA ARG A 111 13.26 -10.41 -33.38
C ARG A 111 11.91 -9.76 -33.10
N GLN A 112 11.33 -10.00 -31.92
CA GLN A 112 10.06 -9.39 -31.52
C GLN A 112 10.18 -7.86 -31.40
N LEU A 113 11.28 -7.37 -30.83
CA LEU A 113 11.53 -5.93 -30.71
C LEU A 113 11.69 -5.28 -32.08
N ASN A 114 12.48 -5.87 -32.98
CA ASN A 114 12.68 -5.35 -34.33
C ASN A 114 11.34 -5.34 -35.11
N PHE A 115 10.56 -6.42 -35.02
CA PHE A 115 9.23 -6.47 -35.62
C PHE A 115 8.33 -5.33 -35.09
N ALA A 116 8.27 -5.14 -33.78
CA ALA A 116 7.48 -4.07 -33.18
C ALA A 116 7.95 -2.67 -33.62
N GLN A 117 9.26 -2.45 -33.71
CA GLN A 117 9.81 -1.16 -34.16
C GLN A 117 9.49 -0.87 -35.64
N GLN A 118 9.64 -1.86 -36.52
CA GLN A 118 9.32 -1.72 -37.95
C GLN A 118 7.84 -1.40 -38.20
N HIS A 119 6.96 -1.92 -37.33
CA HIS A 119 5.52 -1.81 -37.49
C HIS A 119 4.88 -0.79 -36.53
N LEU A 120 5.67 -0.01 -35.79
CA LEU A 120 5.19 0.94 -34.78
C LEU A 120 4.27 2.02 -35.37
N ASN A 121 4.58 2.49 -36.58
CA ASN A 121 3.84 3.54 -37.29
C ASN A 121 2.88 2.97 -38.35
N TRP A 122 2.58 1.68 -38.31
CA TRP A 122 1.67 1.09 -39.28
C TRP A 122 0.23 1.56 -39.06
N THR A 123 -0.41 1.90 -40.18
CA THR A 123 -1.82 2.28 -40.25
C THR A 123 -2.74 1.05 -40.24
N ILE A 124 -4.02 1.26 -39.96
CA ILE A 124 -5.02 0.19 -39.89
C ILE A 124 -5.13 -0.53 -41.24
N GLU A 125 -5.03 0.19 -42.35
CA GLU A 125 -5.07 -0.35 -43.71
C GLU A 125 -3.85 -1.21 -44.05
N GLN A 126 -2.72 -0.99 -43.39
CA GLN A 126 -1.54 -1.85 -43.52
C GLN A 126 -1.72 -3.13 -42.71
N TRP A 127 -2.23 -3.02 -41.47
CA TRP A 127 -2.56 -4.19 -40.65
C TRP A 127 -3.65 -5.06 -41.27
N SER A 128 -4.63 -4.46 -41.96
CA SER A 128 -5.72 -5.21 -42.61
C SER A 128 -5.25 -6.12 -43.76
N ARG A 129 -4.02 -5.94 -44.24
CA ARG A 129 -3.41 -6.78 -45.27
C ARG A 129 -2.64 -7.96 -44.69
N VAL A 130 -2.46 -8.02 -43.36
CA VAL A 130 -1.74 -9.10 -42.68
C VAL A 130 -2.71 -10.24 -42.36
N ILE A 131 -2.39 -11.44 -42.83
CA ILE A 131 -3.11 -12.66 -42.47
C ILE A 131 -2.29 -13.37 -41.40
N TRP A 132 -2.90 -13.58 -40.22
CA TRP A 132 -2.29 -14.33 -39.13
C TRP A 132 -2.74 -15.79 -39.20
N THR A 133 -1.78 -16.71 -39.16
CA THR A 133 -2.04 -18.15 -39.07
C THR A 133 -1.36 -18.70 -37.83
N ASP A 134 -2.09 -19.41 -36.98
CA ASP A 134 -1.56 -20.10 -35.81
C ASP A 134 -2.13 -21.52 -35.77
N GLU A 135 -1.32 -22.47 -35.29
CA GLU A 135 -1.71 -23.87 -35.15
C GLU A 135 -1.95 -24.17 -33.67
N SER A 136 -3.21 -24.39 -33.28
CA SER A 136 -3.57 -24.80 -31.93
C SER A 136 -3.92 -26.28 -31.87
N SER A 137 -3.27 -27.05 -30.99
CA SER A 137 -3.66 -28.42 -30.72
C SER A 137 -4.97 -28.47 -29.92
N SER A 138 -5.91 -29.28 -30.38
CA SER A 138 -7.19 -29.52 -29.69
C SER A 138 -7.25 -30.96 -29.19
N GLU A 139 -7.43 -31.12 -27.88
CA GLU A 139 -7.63 -32.44 -27.27
C GLU A 139 -9.13 -32.68 -27.07
N LEU A 140 -9.66 -33.78 -27.62
CA LEU A 140 -11.05 -34.19 -27.42
C LEU A 140 -11.20 -34.86 -26.04
N GLY A 141 -12.07 -34.35 -25.17
CA GLY A 141 -12.51 -35.06 -23.95
C GLY A 141 -12.18 -34.46 -22.59
N LYS A 142 -11.56 -33.27 -22.50
CA LYS A 142 -11.35 -32.58 -21.20
C LYS A 142 -12.55 -31.69 -20.85
N TRP A 143 -13.66 -32.29 -20.42
CA TRP A 143 -14.74 -31.57 -19.76
C TRP A 143 -14.32 -31.22 -18.33
N LEU A 144 -13.77 -30.01 -18.15
CA LEU A 144 -13.62 -29.25 -16.90
C LEU A 144 -13.53 -30.06 -15.58
N THR A 145 -12.32 -30.47 -15.17
CA THR A 145 -12.05 -30.58 -13.73
C THR A 145 -11.81 -29.19 -13.18
N ARG A 146 -12.88 -28.56 -12.70
CA ARG A 146 -12.83 -27.37 -11.84
C ARG A 146 -12.22 -27.79 -10.50
N THR A 147 -10.97 -27.40 -10.25
CA THR A 147 -10.35 -27.38 -8.92
C THR A 147 -9.57 -26.09 -8.78
#